data_AF-A0A6J7U6Q9-F1
#
_entry.id   AF-A0A6J7U6Q9-F1
#
_cell.length_a   1.000
_cell.length_b   1.000
_cell.length_c   1.000
_cell.angle_alpha   90.00
_cell.angle_beta   90.00
_cell.angle_gamma   90.00
#
_symmetry.space_group_name_H-M   'P 1'
#
loop_
_entity.id
_entity.type
_entity.pdbx_description
1 polymer ?
#
loop_
_entity_poly.entity_id
_entity_poly.type
_entity_poly.pdbx_seq_one_letter_code
_entity_poly.pdbx_strand_id
1 'polypeptide(L)' 'MISRIPMGRIGEASEAGEMIAFVVSPACSFTTGFVFDLSGGRATY' A
#
# COMPACT_ATOMS: atom_id res chain seq x y z
N MET A 1 17.82 -3.40 -6.56
CA MET A 1 16.35 -3.51 -6.43
C MET A 1 15.74 -2.29 -5.75
N ILE A 2 16.31 -1.80 -4.64
CA ILE A 2 15.84 -0.57 -3.95
C ILE A 2 15.81 0.65 -4.87
N SER A 3 16.78 0.80 -5.79
CA SER A 3 16.85 1.89 -6.77
C SER A 3 15.65 2.01 -7.72
N ARG A 4 14.79 0.98 -7.79
CA ARG A 4 13.55 1.01 -8.58
C ARG A 4 12.32 1.42 -7.76
N ILE A 5 12.47 1.62 -6.44
CA ILE A 5 11.43 2.13 -5.56
C ILE A 5 11.65 3.63 -5.42
N PRO A 6 10.76 4.50 -5.92
CA PRO A 6 10.92 5.96 -5.80
C PRO A 6 11.15 6.47 -4.38
N MET A 7 10.52 5.86 -3.38
CA MET A 7 10.75 6.20 -1.98
C MET A 7 12.16 5.84 -1.46
N GLY A 8 12.97 5.14 -2.25
CA GLY A 8 14.38 4.86 -1.92
C GLY A 8 14.59 3.88 -0.76
N ARG A 9 13.54 3.21 -0.27
CA ARG A 9 13.60 2.25 0.83
C ARG A 9 12.65 1.07 0.64
N ILE A 10 12.87 0.03 1.43
CA ILE A 10 11.91 -1.07 1.58
C ILE A 10 10.79 -0.61 2.52
N GLY A 11 9.56 -1.01 2.23
CA GLY A 11 8.41 -0.78 3.10
C GLY A 11 8.49 -1.65 4.35
N GLU A 12 7.90 -1.17 5.44
CA GLU A 12 7.84 -1.90 6.70
C GLU A 12 6.54 -2.69 6.84
N ALA A 13 6.57 -3.78 7.62
CA ALA A 13 5.38 -4.58 7.90
C ALA A 13 4.28 -3.77 8.62
N SER A 14 4.69 -2.78 9.42
CA SER A 14 3.79 -1.82 10.07
C SER A 14 2.98 -1.01 9.07
N GLU A 15 3.61 -0.52 8.00
CA GLU A 15 2.94 0.25 6.94
C GLU A 15 1.90 -0.60 6.20
N ALA A 16 2.19 -1.88 5.99
CA ALA A 16 1.20 -2.82 5.46
C ALA A 16 0.06 -3.08 6.46
N GLY A 17 0.38 -3.21 7.74
CA GLY A 17 -0.61 -3.37 8.81
C GLY A 17 -1.60 -2.21 8.88
N GLU A 18 -1.12 -0.96 8.81
CA GLU A 18 -1.98 0.23 8.81
C GLU A 18 -2.88 0.30 7.57
N MET A 19 -2.34 -0.04 6.39
CA MET A 19 -3.16 -0.11 5.17
C MET A 19 -4.25 -1.19 5.30
N ILE A 20 -3.90 -2.38 5.80
CA ILE A 20 -4.87 -3.45 6.05
C ILE A 20 -5.94 -2.98 7.04
N ALA A 21 -5.54 -2.34 8.14
CA ALA A 21 -6.46 -1.81 9.15
C ALA A 21 -7.45 -0.81 8.55
N PHE A 22 -6.99 0.09 7.68
CA PHE A 22 -7.88 0.98 6.93
C PHE A 22 -8.85 0.19 6.02
N VAL A 23 -8.34 -0.73 5.21
CA VAL A 23 -9.13 -1.49 4.22
C VAL A 23 -10.24 -2.31 4.87
N VAL A 24 -10.00 -2.91 6.04
CA VAL A 24 -11.02 -3.70 6.76
C VAL A 24 -11.94 -2.85 7.63
N SER A 25 -11.69 -1.56 7.76
CA SER A 25 -12.47 -0.67 8.62
C SER A 25 -13.73 -0.13 7.92
N PRO A 26 -14.71 0.39 8.69
CA PRO A 26 -15.86 1.10 8.12
C PRO A 26 -15.48 2.34 7.29
N ALA A 27 -14.28 2.89 7.47
CA ALA A 27 -13.81 4.02 6.66
C ALA A 27 -13.62 3.65 5.17
N CYS A 28 -13.47 2.36 4.85
CA CYS A 28 -13.38 1.83 3.49
C CYS A 28 -14.69 1.15 3.03
N SER A 29 -15.83 1.51 3.62
CA SER A 29 -17.13 0.81 3.42
C SER A 29 -17.71 0.84 2.01
N PHE A 30 -17.25 1.75 1.14
CA PHE A 30 -17.77 1.88 -0.23
C PHE A 30 -16.74 1.49 -1.31
N THR A 31 -15.69 0.76 -0.93
CA THR A 31 -14.69 0.24 -1.86
C THR A 31 -14.77 -1.28 -1.93
N THR A 32 -14.89 -1.82 -3.14
CA THR A 32 -14.88 -3.27 -3.39
C THR A 32 -14.26 -3.56 -4.76
N GLY A 33 -13.62 -4.73 -4.92
CA GLY A 33 -12.96 -5.12 -6.18
C GLY A 33 -11.77 -4.23 -6.58
N PHE A 34 -11.17 -3.54 -5.62
CA PHE A 34 -10.08 -2.58 -5.84
C PHE A 34 -8.75 -3.07 -5.24
N VAL A 35 -7.64 -2.53 -5.73
CA VAL A 35 -6.28 -2.82 -5.23
C VAL A 35 -5.64 -1.53 -4.71
N PHE A 36 -5.25 -1.53 -3.44
CA PHE A 36 -4.44 -0.47 -2.86
C PHE A 36 -2.96 -0.75 -3.14
N ASP A 37 -2.28 0.18 -3.81
CA ASP A 37 -0.84 0.05 -4.05
C ASP A 37 -0.03 0.50 -2.83
N LEU A 38 0.83 -0.40 -2.37
CA LEU A 38 1.78 -0.17 -1.29
C LEU A 38 3.21 -0.44 -1.79
N SER A 39 3.52 0.03 -2.99
CA SER A 39 4.79 -0.31 -3.66
C SER A 39 5.93 0.69 -3.39
N GLY A 40 5.66 1.77 -2.64
CA GLY A 40 6.58 2.90 -2.51
C GLY A 40 6.81 3.63 -3.84
N GLY A 41 5.84 3.58 -4.76
CA GLY A 41 5.88 4.17 -6.10
C GLY A 41 6.50 3.28 -7.18
N ARG A 42 6.81 2.02 -6.88
CA ARG A 42 7.45 1.10 -7.85
C ARG A 42 6.49 0.65 -8.96
N ALA A 43 5.20 0.53 -8.67
CA ALA A 43 4.22 0.10 -9.64
C ALA A 43 3.99 1.17 -10.72
N THR A 44 3.84 0.75 -11.98
CA THR A 44 3.75 1.64 -13.15
C THR A 44 2.49 1.38 -13.99
N TYR A 45 1.40 1.00 -13.32
CA TYR A 45 0.10 0.78 -13.98
C TYR A 45 -0.60 2.11 -14.30
#